data_AF-A0A166FG18-F1
#
_entry.id   AF-A0A166FG18-F1
#
_cell.length_a   1.000
_cell.length_b   1.000
_cell.length_c   1.000
_cell.angle_alpha   90.00
_cell.angle_beta   90.00
_cell.angle_gamma   90.00
#
_symmetry.space_group_name_H-M   'P 1'
#
loop_
_entity.id
_entity.type
_entity.pdbx_description
1 polymer ?
#
loop_
_entity_poly.entity_id
_entity_poly.type
_entity_poly.pdbx_seq_one_letter_code
_entity_poly.pdbx_strand_id
1 'polypeptide(L)'
;MKIEDKYKVHGKIVYSSRTKTGCAVTIMPDEIVIDNYHGKGGHIHPDPTNHDIQKSIKSEDRIINLKIVLHHLNKNKTLKLNELIEELRK
;
A
#
# COMPACT_ATOMS: atom_id res chain seq x y z
N MET A 1 0.93 12.71 10.68
CA MET A 1 0.87 12.14 9.31
C MET A 1 0.11 13.11 8.43
N LYS A 2 0.64 13.49 7.25
CA LYS A 2 -0.08 14.33 6.28
C LYS A 2 -0.59 13.43 5.15
N ILE A 3 -1.90 13.42 4.92
CA ILE A 3 -2.48 12.81 3.71
C ILE A 3 -2.17 13.76 2.56
N GLU A 4 -1.52 13.25 1.52
CA GLU A 4 -1.18 14.02 0.32
C GLU A 4 -2.18 13.76 -0.80
N ASP A 5 -2.56 12.50 -1.01
CA ASP A 5 -3.49 12.12 -2.07
C ASP A 5 -4.57 11.16 -1.56
N LYS A 6 -5.75 11.23 -2.21
CA LYS A 6 -6.89 10.35 -1.97
C LYS A 6 -7.52 9.95 -3.30
N TYR A 7 -7.63 8.65 -3.54
CA TYR A 7 -8.25 8.10 -4.75
C TYR A 7 -9.42 7.19 -4.37
N LYS A 8 -10.54 7.34 -5.08
CA LYS A 8 -11.66 6.39 -5.01
C LYS A 8 -11.60 5.51 -6.25
N VAL A 9 -11.41 4.20 -6.08
CA VAL A 9 -11.24 3.25 -7.20
C VAL A 9 -12.00 1.97 -6.88
N HIS A 10 -12.98 1.63 -7.72
CA HIS A 10 -13.72 0.36 -7.65
C HIS A 10 -14.21 -0.02 -6.23
N GLY A 11 -14.84 0.94 -5.53
CA GLY A 11 -15.37 0.73 -4.17
C GLY A 11 -14.33 0.78 -3.05
N LYS A 12 -13.05 0.98 -3.38
CA LYS A 12 -11.95 1.19 -2.42
C LYS A 12 -11.57 2.66 -2.33
N ILE A 13 -10.96 3.02 -1.21
CA ILE A 13 -10.32 4.32 -1.02
C ILE A 13 -8.84 4.09 -0.78
N VAL A 14 -8.00 4.68 -1.63
CA VAL A 14 -6.54 4.63 -1.49
C VAL A 14 -6.04 5.98 -1.00
N TYR A 15 -5.36 5.97 0.14
CA TYR A 15 -4.70 7.15 0.68
C TYR A 15 -3.19 7.05 0.47
N SER A 16 -2.57 8.18 0.12
CA SER A 16 -1.13 8.37 0.08
C SER A 16 -0.76 9.36 1.17
N SER A 17 0.21 9.01 2.02
CA SER A 17 0.63 9.86 3.13
C SER A 17 2.14 9.91 3.29
N ARG A 18 2.61 10.98 3.92
CA ARG A 18 4.03 11.16 4.25
C ARG A 18 4.19 11.78 5.63
N THR A 19 5.30 11.44 6.26
CA THR A 19 5.80 12.01 7.51
C THR A 19 7.27 12.40 7.32
N LYS A 20 7.90 12.92 8.38
CA LYS A 20 9.35 13.20 8.37
C LYS A 20 10.21 11.93 8.26
N THR A 21 9.68 10.78 8.66
CA THR A 21 10.44 9.53 8.86
C THR A 21 10.01 8.40 7.92
N GLY A 22 9.13 8.67 6.96
CA GLY A 22 8.64 7.66 6.01
C GLY A 22 7.31 8.05 5.38
N CYS A 23 6.72 7.11 4.65
CA CYS A 23 5.49 7.29 3.90
C CYS A 23 4.67 6.00 3.86
N ALA A 24 3.37 6.14 3.58
CA ALA A 24 2.47 5.00 3.45
C ALA A 24 1.45 5.16 2.32
N VAL A 25 1.04 4.03 1.77
CA VAL A 25 -0.15 3.86 0.92
C VAL A 25 -1.12 2.94 1.66
N THR A 26 -2.34 3.41 1.91
CA THR A 26 -3.36 2.67 2.69
C THR A 26 -4.58 2.39 1.82
N ILE A 27 -5.06 1.15 1.80
CA ILE A 27 -6.23 0.70 1.03
C ILE A 27 -7.37 0.41 2.00
N MET A 28 -8.44 1.20 1.93
CA MET A 28 -9.67 1.01 2.71
C MET A 28 -10.80 0.43 1.84
N PRO A 29 -11.73 -0.35 2.41
CA PRO A 29 -11.86 -0.69 3.83
C PRO A 29 -11.05 -1.91 4.27
N ASP A 30 -10.22 -2.50 3.41
CA ASP A 30 -9.46 -3.73 3.73
C ASP A 30 -8.29 -3.49 4.70
N GLU A 31 -8.02 -2.23 5.06
CA GLU A 31 -7.01 -1.81 6.04
C GLU A 31 -5.59 -2.31 5.73
N ILE A 32 -5.29 -2.49 4.44
CA ILE A 32 -3.97 -2.88 3.95
C ILE A 32 -3.06 -1.65 3.92
N VAL A 33 -1.87 -1.78 4.50
CA VAL A 33 -0.88 -0.69 4.56
C VAL A 33 0.40 -1.11 3.87
N ILE A 34 0.92 -0.25 2.99
CA ILE A 34 2.23 -0.39 2.36
C ILE A 34 3.05 0.80 2.81
N ASP A 35 4.14 0.56 3.53
CA ASP A 35 4.96 1.65 4.07
C ASP A 35 6.46 1.32 4.09
N ASN A 36 7.25 2.30 4.49
CA ASN A 36 8.70 2.17 4.69
C ASN A 36 9.15 2.76 6.03
N TYR A 37 8.27 2.76 7.04
CA TYR A 37 8.61 3.32 8.34
C TYR A 37 9.70 2.49 9.06
N HIS A 38 10.34 3.14 10.04
CA HIS A 38 11.31 2.50 10.95
C HIS A 38 12.57 1.91 10.28
N GLY A 39 12.90 2.32 9.05
CA GLY A 39 14.13 1.89 8.37
C GLY A 39 14.16 0.40 8.02
N LYS A 40 13.00 -0.29 8.01
CA LYS A 40 12.88 -1.71 7.64
C LYS A 40 12.80 -1.94 6.13
N GLY A 41 12.94 -0.88 5.35
CA GLY A 41 12.63 -0.83 3.94
C GLY A 41 11.14 -0.97 3.64
N GLY A 42 10.82 -1.06 2.35
CA GLY A 42 9.44 -1.16 1.87
C GLY A 42 8.81 -2.49 2.30
N HIS A 43 7.64 -2.44 2.92
CA HIS A 43 6.86 -3.62 3.28
C HIS A 43 5.35 -3.37 3.17
N ILE A 44 4.60 -4.47 3.12
CA ILE A 44 3.14 -4.48 3.16
C ILE A 44 2.67 -5.23 4.41
N HIS A 45 1.67 -4.67 5.09
CA HIS A 45 0.88 -5.28 6.15
C HIS A 45 -0.42 -5.83 5.52
N PRO A 46 -0.49 -7.13 5.21
CA PRO A 46 -1.63 -7.72 4.54
C PRO A 46 -2.80 -8.07 5.46
N ASP A 47 -2.58 -8.07 6.78
CA ASP A 47 -3.58 -8.45 7.78
C ASP A 47 -3.89 -7.25 8.69
N PRO A 48 -5.13 -6.74 8.68
CA PRO A 48 -5.50 -5.61 9.51
C PRO A 48 -5.70 -5.98 10.99
N THR A 49 -5.83 -7.27 11.31
CA THR A 49 -5.95 -7.76 12.69
C THR A 49 -4.60 -8.04 13.34
N ASN A 50 -3.55 -8.19 12.53
CA ASN A 50 -2.20 -8.49 12.99
C ASN A 50 -1.13 -7.75 12.19
N HIS A 51 -0.78 -6.56 12.67
CA HIS A 51 0.23 -5.70 12.04
C HIS A 51 1.66 -6.23 12.15
N ASP A 52 1.95 -7.24 12.97
CA ASP A 52 3.28 -7.87 13.00
C ASP A 52 3.54 -8.73 11.77
N ILE A 53 2.47 -9.16 11.07
CA ILE A 53 2.58 -9.82 9.78
C ILE A 53 2.93 -8.76 8.75
N GLN A 54 4.17 -8.79 8.27
CA GLN A 54 4.66 -7.93 7.21
C GLN A 54 5.40 -8.74 6.15
N LYS A 55 5.30 -8.30 4.90
CA LYS A 55 6.03 -8.88 3.77
C LYS A 55 6.87 -7.80 3.11
N SER A 56 8.16 -8.05 2.92
CA SER A 56 9.03 -7.15 2.17
C SER A 56 8.55 -7.01 0.72
N ILE A 57 8.67 -5.79 0.20
CA ILE A 57 8.39 -5.43 -1.19
C ILE A 57 9.65 -4.81 -1.81
N LYS A 58 9.66 -4.66 -3.13
CA LYS A 58 10.86 -4.21 -3.85
C LYS A 58 11.16 -2.73 -3.67
N SER A 59 10.13 -1.89 -3.71
CA SER A 59 10.27 -0.45 -3.71
C SER A 59 9.87 0.15 -2.36
N GLU A 60 10.68 1.09 -1.88
CA GLU A 60 10.33 1.95 -0.75
C GLU A 60 9.68 3.26 -1.20
N ASP A 61 9.62 3.51 -2.52
CA ASP A 61 9.09 4.75 -3.07
C ASP A 61 7.56 4.73 -3.07
N ARG A 62 6.97 5.66 -2.32
CA ARG A 62 5.52 5.83 -2.21
C ARG A 62 4.82 5.99 -3.55
N ILE A 63 5.38 6.77 -4.47
CA ILE A 63 4.74 7.06 -5.76
C ILE A 63 4.75 5.81 -6.63
N ILE A 64 5.83 5.03 -6.61
CA ILE A 64 5.89 3.72 -7.28
C ILE A 64 4.84 2.78 -6.69
N ASN A 65 4.81 2.63 -5.37
CA ASN A 65 3.87 1.75 -4.69
C ASN A 65 2.41 2.17 -4.91
N LEU A 66 2.11 3.48 -4.88
CA LEU A 66 0.80 4.02 -5.19
C LEU A 66 0.37 3.69 -6.63
N LYS A 67 1.26 3.86 -7.61
CA LYS A 67 0.98 3.53 -9.01
C LYS A 67 0.66 2.04 -9.18
N ILE A 68 1.42 1.16 -8.52
CA ILE A 68 1.17 -0.29 -8.53
C ILE A 68 -0.22 -0.60 -7.96
N VAL A 69 -0.56 -0.05 -6.79
CA VAL A 69 -1.87 -0.24 -6.15
C VAL A 69 -3.01 0.24 -7.05
N LEU A 70 -2.90 1.45 -7.62
CA LEU A 70 -3.93 2.00 -8.50
C LEU A 70 -4.06 1.18 -9.78
N HIS A 71 -2.95 0.72 -10.37
CA HIS A 71 -2.98 -0.16 -11.53
C HIS A 71 -3.67 -1.49 -11.21
N HIS A 72 -3.31 -2.12 -10.10
CA HIS A 72 -3.90 -3.37 -9.61
C HIS A 72 -5.42 -3.27 -9.50
N LEU A 73 -5.91 -2.25 -8.77
CA LEU A 73 -7.34 -2.06 -8.55
C LEU A 73 -8.07 -1.79 -9.87
N ASN A 74 -7.51 -0.96 -10.75
CA ASN A 74 -8.10 -0.68 -12.06
C ASN A 74 -8.15 -1.90 -12.99
N LYS A 75 -7.11 -2.75 -12.96
CA LYS A 75 -7.03 -3.96 -13.77
C LYS A 75 -8.00 -5.03 -13.27
N ASN A 76 -8.02 -5.28 -11.96
CA ASN A 76 -8.76 -6.38 -11.36
C ASN A 76 -10.19 -6.02 -10.94
N LYS A 77 -10.54 -4.72 -10.89
CA LYS A 77 -11.84 -4.19 -10.40
C LYS A 77 -12.16 -4.54 -8.94
N THR A 78 -11.23 -5.16 -8.23
CA THR A 78 -11.28 -5.52 -6.82
C THR A 78 -9.86 -5.67 -6.28
N LEU A 79 -9.71 -5.75 -4.96
CA LEU A 79 -8.42 -6.05 -4.33
C LEU A 79 -8.19 -7.56 -4.33
N LYS A 80 -7.18 -8.00 -5.09
CA LYS A 80 -6.65 -9.37 -5.04
C LYS A 80 -5.32 -9.37 -4.32
N LEU A 81 -5.36 -9.48 -3.00
CA LEU A 81 -4.21 -9.24 -2.11
C LEU A 81 -2.94 -10.03 -2.49
N ASN A 82 -3.07 -11.33 -2.80
CA ASN A 82 -1.92 -12.13 -3.20
C ASN A 82 -1.29 -11.67 -4.52
N GLU A 83 -2.12 -11.31 -5.51
CA GLU A 83 -1.62 -10.75 -6.78
C GLU A 83 -0.94 -9.39 -6.55
N LEU A 84 -1.50 -8.53 -5.69
CA LEU A 84 -0.90 -7.23 -5.35
C LEU A 84 0.47 -7.40 -4.69
N ILE A 85 0.61 -8.34 -3.76
CA ILE A 85 1.89 -8.62 -3.09
C ILE A 85 2.95 -9.03 -4.12
N GLU A 86 2.60 -9.88 -5.08
CA GLU A 86 3.52 -10.30 -6.13
C GLU A 86 3.87 -9.15 -7.08
N GLU A 87 2.92 -8.26 -7.38
CA GLU A 87 3.19 -7.05 -8.16
C GLU A 87 4.14 -6.07 -7.46
N LEU A 88 4.05 -5.93 -6.13
CA LEU A 88 4.93 -5.07 -5.33
C LEU A 88 6.36 -5.63 -5.17
N ARG A 89 6.56 -6.93 -5.41
CA ARG A 89 7.86 -7.61 -5.30
C ARG A 89 8.64 -7.66 -6.61
N LYS A 90 8.01 -7.34 -7.74
CA LYS A 90 8.63 -7.34 -9.08
C LYS A 90 9.43 -6.10 -9.36
#